data_AF-A0A2K4WWZ8-F1
#
_entry.id   AF-A0A2K4WWZ8-F1
#
_cell.length_a   1.000
_cell.length_b   1.000
_cell.length_c   1.000
_cell.angle_alpha   90.00
_cell.angle_beta   90.00
_cell.angle_gamma   90.00
#
_symmetry.space_group_name_H-M   'P 1'
#
loop_
_entity.id
_entity.type
_entity.pdbx_description
1 polymer ?
#
loop_
_entity_poly.entity_id
_entity_poly.type
_entity_poly.pdbx_seq_one_letter_code
_entity_poly.pdbx_strand_id
1 'polypeptide(L)'
;MTEEKAVPPGETPPAESSLAPELPPLPDKPSVSANQTPTGTSLPAAASPSPEKLPLPLPELNLEKRLKQVYADQIMTSAEFMALRDDADVLFDKLKVQFPDNGALALFQPLSDVAVQAMQLGILEFKKGKPSAEAKALAKQSFGFQVAYIKACLDRFTQAL
;
A
#
# COMPACT_ATOMS: atom_id res chain seq x y z
N MET A 1 -43.25 15.08 51.93
CA MET A 1 -43.41 13.63 52.10
C MET A 1 -42.93 12.98 50.81
N THR A 2 -41.67 12.54 50.73
CA THR A 2 -41.24 11.12 50.87
C THR A 2 -41.94 10.24 49.82
N GLU A 3 -41.28 9.53 48.90
CA GLU A 3 -40.09 8.69 49.05
C GLU A 3 -39.27 8.56 47.75
N GLU A 4 -37.96 8.51 47.96
CA GLU A 4 -36.90 7.97 47.11
C GLU A 4 -36.96 6.43 47.16
N LYS A 5 -36.80 5.74 46.02
CA LYS A 5 -36.28 4.37 46.04
C LYS A 5 -35.39 4.08 44.83
N ALA A 6 -34.14 3.80 45.19
CA ALA A 6 -32.97 3.49 44.39
C ALA A 6 -33.13 2.34 43.38
N VAL A 7 -32.41 2.48 42.25
CA VAL A 7 -32.05 1.40 41.33
C VAL A 7 -30.62 0.95 41.67
N PRO A 8 -30.33 -0.36 41.80
CA PRO A 8 -29.01 -0.87 42.19
C PRO A 8 -27.98 -0.78 41.04
N PRO A 9 -26.69 -0.60 41.34
CA PRO A 9 -25.59 -0.71 40.37
C PRO A 9 -25.04 -2.14 40.35
N GLY A 10 -24.83 -2.70 39.16
CA GLY A 10 -24.05 -3.92 39.04
C GLY A 10 -24.46 -4.79 37.87
N GLU A 11 -23.94 -4.48 36.69
CA GLU A 11 -23.59 -5.51 35.72
C GLU A 11 -22.38 -5.02 34.92
N THR A 12 -21.21 -5.47 35.35
CA THR A 12 -19.98 -5.50 34.55
C THR A 12 -20.19 -6.43 33.36
N PRO A 13 -20.05 -5.99 32.11
CA PRO A 13 -19.90 -6.92 31.00
C PRO A 13 -18.48 -7.56 31.05
N PRO A 14 -18.36 -8.84 30.69
CA PRO A 14 -17.13 -9.60 30.82
C PRO A 14 -16.04 -9.13 29.84
N ALA A 15 -14.80 -9.30 30.27
CA ALA A 15 -13.61 -9.13 29.45
C ALA A 15 -13.64 -10.08 28.26
N GLU A 16 -13.94 -9.56 27.07
CA GLU A 16 -13.80 -10.31 25.83
C GLU A 16 -12.40 -10.05 25.25
N SER A 17 -11.49 -10.94 25.63
CA SER A 17 -10.45 -11.56 24.81
C SER A 17 -9.84 -10.70 23.69
N SER A 18 -8.64 -10.19 23.95
CA SER A 18 -7.64 -9.88 22.92
C SER A 18 -7.45 -11.09 22.00
N LEU A 19 -8.02 -11.05 20.80
CA LEU A 19 -7.56 -11.89 19.68
C LEU A 19 -6.78 -10.99 18.71
N ALA A 20 -5.45 -11.08 18.82
CA ALA A 20 -4.57 -10.70 17.73
C ALA A 20 -4.87 -11.59 16.51
N PRO A 21 -4.83 -11.08 15.27
CA PRO A 21 -4.94 -11.93 14.10
C PRO A 21 -3.71 -12.85 14.00
N GLU A 22 -3.95 -14.15 14.16
CA GLU A 22 -2.97 -15.21 13.93
C GLU A 22 -2.56 -15.20 12.45
N LEU A 23 -1.26 -14.99 12.19
CA LEU A 23 -0.67 -15.09 10.85
C LEU A 23 -0.59 -16.56 10.42
N PRO A 24 -0.93 -16.91 9.17
CA PRO A 24 -0.80 -18.28 8.68
C PRO A 24 0.67 -18.71 8.58
N PRO A 25 0.99 -19.99 8.85
CA PRO A 25 2.36 -20.49 8.83
C PRO A 25 2.94 -20.57 7.41
N LEU A 26 4.22 -20.20 7.28
CA LEU A 26 5.01 -20.33 6.04
C LEU A 26 5.28 -21.81 5.73
N PRO A 27 5.26 -22.24 4.45
CA PRO A 27 5.58 -23.61 4.08
C PRO A 27 7.07 -23.93 4.17
N ASP A 28 7.34 -25.16 4.59
CA ASP A 28 8.65 -25.77 4.85
C ASP A 28 9.64 -25.73 3.67
N LYS A 29 10.91 -25.47 4.00
CA LYS A 29 12.05 -25.67 3.09
C LYS A 29 12.34 -27.16 2.94
N PRO A 30 12.51 -27.69 1.71
CA PRO A 30 13.16 -28.98 1.55
C PRO A 30 14.68 -28.81 1.70
N SER A 31 15.18 -29.50 2.73
CA SER A 31 16.59 -29.83 2.93
C SER A 31 16.99 -30.90 1.92
N VAL A 32 18.05 -30.67 1.13
CA VAL A 32 18.74 -31.74 0.40
C VAL A 32 20.25 -31.57 0.53
N SER A 33 20.84 -32.54 1.19
CA SER A 33 22.28 -32.76 1.32
C SER A 33 22.80 -33.46 0.06
N ALA A 34 23.89 -32.96 -0.52
CA ALA A 34 24.66 -33.69 -1.54
C ALA A 34 26.15 -33.32 -1.46
N ASN A 35 26.85 -34.10 -0.64
CA ASN A 35 28.22 -34.62 -0.76
C ASN A 35 29.12 -34.22 -1.95
N GLN A 36 30.40 -34.08 -1.59
CA GLN A 36 31.66 -34.35 -2.33
C GLN A 36 32.40 -33.18 -3.01
N THR A 37 33.52 -32.80 -2.39
CA THR A 37 34.75 -32.25 -2.99
C THR A 37 35.49 -33.37 -3.74
N PRO A 38 36.27 -33.10 -4.81
CA PRO A 38 37.63 -32.58 -4.62
C PRO A 38 38.18 -31.60 -5.68
N THR A 39 39.12 -30.76 -5.22
CA THR A 39 40.28 -30.12 -5.88
C THR A 39 40.29 -29.88 -7.40
N GLY A 40 40.42 -28.60 -7.77
CA GLY A 40 40.92 -28.14 -9.07
C GLY A 40 41.28 -26.65 -9.04
N THR A 41 42.56 -26.34 -8.85
CA THR A 41 43.14 -24.99 -8.94
C THR A 41 43.15 -24.51 -10.40
N SER A 42 42.57 -23.34 -10.70
CA SER A 42 42.94 -22.52 -11.88
C SER A 42 42.43 -21.08 -11.79
N LEU A 43 43.40 -20.16 -11.60
CA LEU A 43 43.57 -18.77 -12.11
C LEU A 43 42.50 -17.67 -11.87
N PRO A 44 42.93 -16.41 -11.60
CA PRO A 44 42.03 -15.29 -11.33
C PRO A 44 41.51 -14.68 -12.64
N ALA A 45 40.18 -14.70 -12.83
CA ALA A 45 39.53 -13.89 -13.85
C ALA A 45 39.40 -12.46 -13.33
N ALA A 46 39.92 -11.50 -14.09
CA ALA A 46 39.86 -10.08 -13.82
C ALA A 46 38.42 -9.64 -13.53
N ALA A 47 38.18 -9.16 -12.31
CA ALA A 47 36.99 -8.40 -11.97
C ALA A 47 37.01 -7.11 -12.81
N SER A 48 36.20 -7.07 -13.87
CA SER A 48 35.81 -5.81 -14.48
C SER A 48 34.84 -5.14 -13.52
N PRO A 49 35.11 -3.93 -13.01
CA PRO A 49 34.09 -3.20 -12.27
C PRO A 49 33.01 -2.80 -13.27
N SER A 50 31.82 -3.40 -13.14
CA SER A 50 30.59 -2.86 -13.74
C SER A 50 30.50 -1.38 -13.40
N PRO A 51 30.18 -0.48 -14.35
CA PRO A 51 30.10 0.93 -14.06
C PRO A 51 29.04 1.14 -12.99
N GLU A 52 29.45 1.76 -11.88
CA GLU A 52 28.56 2.28 -10.85
C GLU A 52 27.41 2.99 -11.56
N LYS A 53 26.22 2.40 -11.45
CA LYS A 53 24.99 3.09 -11.81
C LYS A 53 24.87 4.23 -10.81
N LEU A 54 25.40 5.40 -11.20
CA LEU A 54 25.20 6.65 -10.50
C LEU A 54 23.72 6.73 -10.09
N PRO A 55 23.41 7.07 -8.83
CA PRO A 55 22.04 7.27 -8.41
C PRO A 55 21.39 8.21 -9.41
N LEU A 56 20.39 7.72 -10.13
CA LEU A 56 19.60 8.56 -11.02
C LEU A 56 19.15 9.75 -10.17
N PRO A 57 19.36 10.99 -10.63
CA PRO A 57 18.94 12.16 -9.89
C PRO A 57 17.49 11.97 -9.51
N LEU A 58 17.18 12.15 -8.22
CA LEU A 58 15.83 11.98 -7.73
C LEU A 58 14.91 12.78 -8.65
N PRO A 59 13.77 12.22 -9.08
CA PRO A 59 12.80 13.00 -9.84
C PRO A 59 12.60 14.31 -9.09
N GLU A 60 12.53 15.42 -9.78
CA GLU A 60 12.14 16.68 -9.17
C GLU A 60 10.73 16.45 -8.60
N LEU A 61 10.66 16.12 -7.31
CA LEU A 61 9.54 15.46 -6.63
C LEU A 61 8.45 16.47 -6.25
N ASN A 62 8.06 17.28 -7.22
CA ASN A 62 6.89 18.10 -7.13
C ASN A 62 5.69 17.26 -7.63
N LEU A 63 4.93 16.71 -6.69
CA LEU A 63 3.74 15.91 -6.98
C LEU A 63 2.77 16.65 -7.93
N GLU A 64 2.60 17.95 -7.75
CA GLU A 64 1.72 18.76 -8.61
C GLU A 64 2.24 18.84 -10.06
N LYS A 65 3.54 19.08 -10.25
CA LYS A 65 4.19 19.08 -11.57
C LYS A 65 4.07 17.70 -12.23
N ARG A 66 4.29 16.64 -11.45
CA ARG A 66 4.19 15.26 -11.95
C ARG A 66 2.76 14.92 -12.37
N LEU A 67 1.76 15.24 -11.55
CA LEU A 67 0.35 15.03 -11.89
C LEU A 67 -0.06 15.84 -13.12
N LYS A 68 0.39 17.09 -13.28
CA LYS A 68 0.13 17.89 -14.49
C LYS A 68 0.68 17.22 -15.76
N GLN A 69 1.83 16.56 -15.68
CA GLN A 69 2.40 15.82 -16.80
C GLN A 69 1.62 14.54 -17.10
N VAL A 70 1.29 13.78 -16.07
CA VAL A 70 0.56 12.49 -16.15
C VAL A 70 -0.86 12.68 -16.70
N TYR A 71 -1.49 13.83 -16.45
CA TYR A 71 -2.84 14.16 -16.93
C TYR A 71 -2.83 15.19 -18.07
N ALA A 72 -1.72 15.36 -18.79
CA ALA A 72 -1.56 16.44 -19.78
C ALA A 72 -2.59 16.37 -20.92
N ASP A 73 -2.98 15.16 -21.33
CA ASP A 73 -3.98 14.90 -22.37
C ASP A 73 -5.37 14.55 -21.79
N GLN A 74 -5.54 14.66 -20.46
CA GLN A 74 -6.73 14.30 -19.69
C GLN A 74 -7.14 12.81 -19.79
N ILE A 75 -6.25 11.97 -20.30
CA ILE A 75 -6.41 10.52 -20.36
C ILE A 75 -5.36 9.92 -19.42
N MET A 76 -5.71 8.82 -18.75
CA MET A 76 -4.75 8.06 -17.96
C MET A 76 -4.44 6.78 -18.72
N THR A 77 -3.23 6.70 -19.28
CA THR A 77 -2.76 5.46 -19.90
C THR A 77 -2.24 4.48 -18.85
N SER A 78 -2.16 3.20 -19.21
CA SER A 78 -1.56 2.19 -18.32
C SER A 78 -0.11 2.50 -17.99
N ALA A 79 0.65 3.06 -18.94
CA ALA A 79 2.05 3.41 -18.74
C ALA A 79 2.21 4.56 -17.73
N GLU A 80 1.40 5.60 -17.86
CA GLU A 80 1.36 6.73 -16.92
C GLU A 80 0.93 6.31 -15.52
N PHE A 81 -0.09 5.44 -15.43
CA PHE A 81 -0.54 4.90 -14.16
C PHE A 81 0.55 4.09 -13.45
N MET A 82 1.24 3.20 -14.18
CA MET A 82 2.37 2.44 -13.63
C MET A 82 3.52 3.35 -13.21
N ALA A 83 3.87 4.34 -14.04
CA ALA A 83 4.93 5.28 -13.71
C ALA A 83 4.63 6.09 -12.44
N LEU A 84 3.37 6.51 -12.24
CA LEU A 84 2.96 7.20 -11.01
C LEU A 84 3.07 6.30 -9.77
N ARG A 85 2.69 5.03 -9.88
CA ARG A 85 2.87 4.04 -8.80
C ARG A 85 4.36 3.86 -8.49
N ASP A 86 5.19 3.66 -9.50
CA ASP A 86 6.62 3.42 -9.33
C ASP A 86 7.30 4.66 -8.68
N ASP A 87 6.89 5.88 -9.05
CA ASP A 87 7.35 7.10 -8.38
C ASP A 87 6.97 7.13 -6.89
N ALA A 88 5.74 6.71 -6.55
CA ALA A 88 5.28 6.63 -5.17
C ALA A 88 6.03 5.55 -4.37
N ASP A 89 6.29 4.39 -4.97
CA ASP A 89 7.05 3.29 -4.34
C ASP A 89 8.47 3.74 -3.99
N VAL A 90 9.16 4.42 -4.92
CA VAL A 90 10.52 4.95 -4.69
C VAL A 90 10.57 5.94 -3.52
N LEU A 91 9.54 6.76 -3.35
CA LEU A 91 9.43 7.67 -2.21
C LEU A 91 9.18 6.92 -0.91
N PHE A 92 8.25 5.96 -0.93
CA PHE A 92 7.86 5.23 0.26
C PHE A 92 8.99 4.31 0.76
N ASP A 93 9.77 3.73 -0.16
CA ASP A 93 10.98 2.97 0.17
C ASP A 93 12.00 3.81 0.95
N LYS A 94 12.24 5.06 0.52
CA LYS A 94 13.12 5.98 1.27
C LYS A 94 12.55 6.31 2.64
N LEU A 95 11.24 6.52 2.73
CA LEU A 95 10.58 6.84 3.99
C LEU A 95 10.66 5.67 4.99
N LYS A 96 10.45 4.43 4.53
CA LYS A 96 10.61 3.21 5.34
C LYS A 96 12.05 3.05 5.84
N VAL A 97 13.05 3.35 5.02
CA VAL A 97 14.47 3.31 5.43
C VAL A 97 14.79 4.36 6.50
N GLN A 98 14.19 5.54 6.42
CA GLN A 98 14.39 6.61 7.41
C GLN A 98 13.66 6.36 8.73
N PHE A 99 12.54 5.64 8.69
CA PHE A 99 11.69 5.37 9.87
C PHE A 99 11.36 3.87 9.99
N PRO A 100 12.37 3.00 10.23
CA PRO A 100 12.20 1.55 10.21
C PRO A 100 11.27 1.03 11.31
N ASP A 101 11.19 1.73 12.45
CA ASP A 101 10.33 1.34 13.58
C ASP A 101 8.86 1.73 13.38
N ASN A 102 8.54 2.49 12.34
CA ASN A 102 7.16 2.88 12.02
C ASN A 102 6.47 1.79 11.19
N GLY A 103 5.92 0.78 11.88
CA GLY A 103 5.21 -0.33 11.25
C GLY A 103 4.04 0.08 10.36
N ALA A 104 3.43 1.25 10.59
CA ALA A 104 2.35 1.75 9.73
C ALA A 104 2.84 2.08 8.32
N LEU A 105 4.09 2.54 8.17
CA LEU A 105 4.69 2.79 6.84
C LEU A 105 4.92 1.50 6.06
N ALA A 106 5.30 0.41 6.74
CA ALA A 106 5.45 -0.89 6.09
C ALA A 106 4.11 -1.45 5.60
N LEU A 107 3.00 -1.06 6.23
CA LEU A 107 1.65 -1.52 5.90
C LEU A 107 0.93 -0.65 4.87
N PHE A 108 1.17 0.67 4.87
CA PHE A 108 0.38 1.61 4.09
C PHE A 108 0.47 1.38 2.57
N GLN A 109 1.66 1.12 2.04
CA GLN A 109 1.87 0.90 0.60
C GLN A 109 1.15 -0.39 0.12
N PRO A 110 1.33 -1.58 0.75
CA PRO A 110 0.56 -2.76 0.40
C PRO A 110 -0.96 -2.59 0.51
N LEU A 111 -1.45 -1.88 1.53
CA LEU A 111 -2.89 -1.62 1.69
C LEU A 111 -3.42 -0.68 0.60
N SER A 112 -2.60 0.27 0.16
CA SER A 112 -2.94 1.17 -0.96
C SER A 112 -3.07 0.38 -2.26
N ASP A 113 -2.16 -0.57 -2.52
CA ASP A 113 -2.22 -1.45 -3.68
C ASP A 113 -3.49 -2.33 -3.66
N VAL A 114 -3.82 -2.91 -2.50
CA VAL A 114 -5.06 -3.69 -2.33
C VAL A 114 -6.29 -2.82 -2.58
N ALA A 115 -6.32 -1.58 -2.08
CA ALA A 115 -7.44 -0.66 -2.31
C ALA A 115 -7.59 -0.32 -3.81
N VAL A 116 -6.48 -0.06 -4.51
CA VAL A 116 -6.47 0.17 -5.97
C VAL A 116 -6.97 -1.06 -6.72
N GLN A 117 -6.49 -2.26 -6.37
CA GLN A 117 -6.92 -3.51 -6.99
C GLN A 117 -8.42 -3.76 -6.77
N ALA A 118 -8.91 -3.54 -5.54
CA ALA A 118 -10.33 -3.67 -5.22
C ALA A 118 -11.19 -2.68 -6.01
N MET A 119 -10.73 -1.44 -6.18
CA MET A 119 -11.40 -0.44 -7.02
C MET A 119 -11.45 -0.88 -8.49
N GLN A 120 -10.33 -1.34 -9.06
CA GLN A 120 -10.28 -1.82 -10.44
C GLN A 120 -11.21 -3.01 -10.66
N LEU A 121 -11.12 -4.04 -9.80
CA LEU A 121 -11.96 -5.22 -9.89
C LEU A 121 -13.44 -4.86 -9.73
N GLY A 122 -13.78 -4.05 -8.73
CA GLY A 122 -15.13 -3.58 -8.48
C GLY A 122 -15.72 -2.85 -9.69
N ILE A 123 -14.96 -1.95 -10.31
CA ILE A 123 -15.39 -1.24 -11.54
C ILE A 123 -15.55 -2.22 -12.72
N LEU A 124 -14.66 -3.18 -12.88
CA LEU A 124 -14.73 -4.17 -13.97
C LEU A 124 -15.94 -5.09 -13.82
N GLU A 125 -16.17 -5.65 -12.63
CA GLU A 125 -17.35 -6.48 -12.34
C GLU A 125 -18.64 -5.67 -12.50
N PHE A 126 -18.66 -4.44 -12.00
CA PHE A 126 -19.78 -3.53 -12.18
C PHE A 126 -20.08 -3.28 -13.67
N LYS A 127 -19.05 -3.07 -14.51
CA LYS A 127 -19.21 -2.92 -15.96
C LYS A 127 -19.72 -4.19 -16.64
N LYS A 128 -19.29 -5.38 -16.21
CA LYS A 128 -19.77 -6.67 -16.76
C LYS A 128 -21.28 -6.82 -16.56
N GLY A 129 -21.84 -6.28 -15.48
CA GLY A 129 -23.28 -6.27 -15.19
C GLY A 129 -24.14 -5.38 -16.11
N LYS A 130 -23.56 -4.71 -17.11
CA LYS A 130 -24.25 -3.78 -18.04
C LYS A 130 -25.17 -2.77 -17.32
N PRO A 131 -24.62 -1.96 -16.39
CA PRO A 131 -25.41 -1.11 -15.51
C PRO A 131 -26.09 0.04 -16.26
N SER A 132 -27.19 0.53 -15.70
CA SER A 132 -27.88 1.74 -16.18
C SER A 132 -26.97 2.98 -16.10
N ALA A 133 -27.34 4.05 -16.79
CA ALA A 133 -26.61 5.32 -16.72
C ALA A 133 -26.56 5.88 -15.29
N GLU A 134 -27.67 5.81 -14.56
CA GLU A 134 -27.77 6.21 -13.15
C GLU A 134 -26.83 5.39 -12.26
N ALA A 135 -26.82 4.07 -12.43
CA ALA A 135 -25.94 3.20 -11.67
C ALA A 135 -24.46 3.50 -11.98
N LYS A 136 -24.10 3.79 -13.24
CA LYS A 136 -22.73 4.24 -13.60
C LYS A 136 -22.35 5.56 -12.93
N ALA A 137 -23.27 6.53 -12.90
CA ALA A 137 -23.06 7.80 -12.23
C ALA A 137 -22.83 7.59 -10.73
N LEU A 138 -23.67 6.76 -10.09
CA LEU A 138 -23.53 6.41 -8.68
C LEU A 138 -22.19 5.71 -8.39
N ALA A 139 -21.79 4.73 -9.20
CA ALA A 139 -20.51 4.04 -9.01
C ALA A 139 -19.33 5.02 -9.10
N LYS A 140 -19.31 5.87 -10.13
CA LYS A 140 -18.26 6.91 -10.28
C LYS A 140 -18.23 7.85 -9.08
N GLN A 141 -19.39 8.28 -8.59
CA GLN A 141 -19.49 9.16 -7.43
C GLN A 141 -18.98 8.47 -6.17
N SER A 142 -19.45 7.25 -5.87
CA SER A 142 -19.06 6.50 -4.68
C SER A 142 -17.56 6.24 -4.60
N PHE A 143 -16.93 5.75 -5.67
CA PHE A 143 -15.47 5.60 -5.71
C PHE A 143 -14.74 6.94 -5.59
N GLY A 144 -15.26 7.99 -6.24
CA GLY A 144 -14.73 9.35 -6.11
C GLY A 144 -14.73 9.86 -4.66
N PHE A 145 -15.81 9.64 -3.91
CA PHE A 145 -15.89 10.01 -2.49
C PHE A 145 -14.90 9.22 -1.62
N GLN A 146 -14.68 7.93 -1.90
CA GLN A 146 -13.69 7.14 -1.17
C GLN A 146 -12.25 7.64 -1.40
N VAL A 147 -11.89 7.94 -2.65
CA VAL A 147 -10.59 8.53 -2.97
C VAL A 147 -10.43 9.92 -2.34
N ALA A 148 -11.49 10.74 -2.37
CA ALA A 148 -11.48 12.05 -1.74
C ALA A 148 -11.33 11.97 -0.22
N TYR A 149 -11.92 10.97 0.44
CA TYR A 149 -11.74 10.72 1.87
C TYR A 149 -10.28 10.40 2.23
N ILE A 150 -9.63 9.53 1.45
CA ILE A 150 -8.20 9.21 1.63
C ILE A 150 -7.34 10.47 1.45
N LYS A 151 -7.61 11.27 0.41
CA LYS A 151 -6.91 12.55 0.19
C LYS A 151 -7.12 13.52 1.35
N ALA A 152 -8.35 13.68 1.84
CA ALA A 152 -8.66 14.57 2.96
C ALA A 152 -7.96 14.12 4.26
N CYS A 153 -7.81 12.80 4.47
CA CYS A 153 -7.02 12.26 5.57
C CYS A 153 -5.55 12.68 5.46
N LEU A 154 -4.94 12.50 4.28
CA LEU A 154 -3.57 12.96 4.01
C LEU A 154 -3.44 14.46 4.30
N ASP A 155 -4.27 15.28 3.65
CA ASP A 155 -4.24 16.74 3.79
C ASP A 155 -4.38 17.16 5.27
N ARG A 156 -5.27 16.52 6.04
CA ARG A 156 -5.50 16.83 7.45
C ARG A 156 -4.27 16.59 8.33
N PHE A 157 -3.58 15.47 8.13
CA PHE A 157 -2.46 15.08 8.98
C PHE A 157 -1.12 15.66 8.52
N THR A 158 -0.99 16.08 7.26
CA THR A 158 0.22 16.74 6.75
C THR A 158 0.18 18.26 6.85
N GLN A 159 -0.99 18.88 7.07
CA GLN A 159 -1.10 20.32 7.33
C GLN A 159 -0.23 20.82 8.51
N ALA A 160 0.11 19.92 9.44
CA ALA A 160 0.89 20.23 10.63
C ALA A 160 2.36 19.78 10.56
N LEU A 161 2.81 19.24 9.42
CA LEU A 161 4.20 18.85 9.16
C LEU A 161 4.97 19.98 8.47
#